data_AF-A0A1C0Z0Y6-F1
#
_entry.id   AF-A0A1C0Z0Y6-F1
#
_cell.length_a   1.000
_cell.length_b   1.000
_cell.length_c   1.000
_cell.angle_alpha   90.00
_cell.angle_beta   90.00
_cell.angle_gamma   90.00
#
_symmetry.space_group_name_H-M   'P 1'
#
loop_
_entity.id
_entity.type
_entity.pdbx_description
1 polymer ?
#
loop_
_entity_poly.entity_id
_entity_poly.type
_entity_poly.pdbx_seq_one_letter_code
_entity_poly.pdbx_strand_id
1 'polypeptide(L)'
;MIDLFILITLIASAIVGMRRGLLVQSIHLVGVIAALIVAGVFYRPLAKSFEMLIPYPGVSGGMALIIPTEGMDIDRTFYRIFAYVLIFIVAKVVIQVIASAFNKYAYLPLFKNWNRIIGALLAMIEVYIVLYMVLNVLAMLPLQSMIDRLDGSLFVSFIVNHSPIFSMIFENMWYLYI
;
A
#
# COMPACT_ATOMS: atom_id res chain seq x y z
N MET A 1 4.11 -7.50 18.02
CA MET A 1 3.40 -8.57 17.26
C MET A 1 3.23 -8.22 15.79
N ILE A 2 2.86 -6.99 15.43
CA ILE A 2 2.67 -6.62 14.03
C ILE A 2 3.97 -6.62 13.20
N ASP A 3 5.12 -6.33 13.81
CA ASP A 3 6.43 -6.46 13.16
C ASP A 3 6.67 -7.86 12.60
N LEU A 4 6.31 -8.90 13.36
CA LEU A 4 6.44 -10.28 12.94
C LEU A 4 5.51 -10.58 11.76
N PHE A 5 4.29 -10.04 11.78
CA PHE A 5 3.35 -10.18 10.67
C PHE A 5 3.87 -9.54 9.38
N ILE A 6 4.42 -8.32 9.48
CA ILE A 6 5.05 -7.62 8.35
C ILE A 6 6.23 -8.43 7.81
N LEU A 7 7.12 -8.89 8.70
CA LEU A 7 8.30 -9.66 8.32
C LEU A 7 7.92 -10.98 7.63
N ILE A 8 6.96 -11.74 8.19
CA ILE A 8 6.46 -12.98 7.58
C ILE A 8 5.85 -12.70 6.21
N THR A 9 5.10 -11.62 6.07
CA THR A 9 4.49 -11.23 4.79
C THR A 9 5.55 -10.91 3.74
N LEU A 10 6.61 -10.19 4.12
CA LEU A 10 7.74 -9.90 3.23
C LEU A 10 8.52 -11.17 2.85
N ILE A 11 8.80 -12.07 3.80
CA ILE A 11 9.47 -13.34 3.52
C ILE A 11 8.60 -14.23 2.60
N ALA A 12 7.31 -14.34 2.88
CA ALA A 12 6.37 -15.08 2.04
C ALA A 12 6.34 -14.51 0.62
N SER A 13 6.35 -13.17 0.49
CA SER A 13 6.40 -12.51 -0.82
C SER A 13 7.68 -12.85 -1.58
N ALA A 14 8.83 -12.89 -0.90
CA ALA A 14 10.09 -13.28 -1.51
C ALA A 14 10.03 -14.71 -2.05
N ILE A 15 9.51 -15.66 -1.27
CA ILE A 15 9.35 -17.06 -1.70
C ILE A 15 8.42 -17.17 -2.91
N VAL A 16 7.31 -16.44 -2.92
CA VAL A 16 6.38 -16.38 -4.07
C VAL A 16 7.09 -15.81 -5.30
N GLY A 17 7.83 -14.71 -5.14
CA GLY A 17 8.63 -14.09 -6.19
C GLY A 17 9.70 -15.02 -6.77
N MET A 18 10.39 -15.79 -5.92
CA MET A 18 11.35 -16.81 -6.36
C MET A 18 10.70 -17.88 -7.25
N ARG A 19 9.45 -18.27 -6.95
CA ARG A 19 8.71 -19.26 -7.75
C ARG A 19 8.21 -18.68 -9.07
N ARG A 20 7.78 -17.42 -9.08
CA ARG A 20 7.31 -16.71 -10.29
C ARG A 20 8.45 -16.37 -11.25
N GLY A 21 9.63 -16.03 -10.71
CA GLY A 21 10.77 -15.55 -11.50
C GLY A 21 10.59 -14.12 -12.00
N LEU A 22 11.63 -13.58 -12.64
CA LEU A 22 11.74 -12.20 -13.09
C LEU A 22 10.58 -11.77 -14.01
N LEU A 23 10.32 -12.55 -15.06
CA LEU A 23 9.38 -12.16 -16.11
C LEU A 23 7.96 -12.02 -15.58
N VAL A 24 7.44 -13.06 -14.94
CA VAL A 24 6.09 -13.06 -14.35
C VAL A 24 5.98 -12.00 -13.27
N GLN A 25 6.99 -11.86 -12.40
CA GLN A 25 6.95 -10.87 -11.35
C GLN A 25 7.02 -9.42 -11.88
N SER A 26 7.69 -9.19 -13.01
CA SER A 26 7.70 -7.89 -13.68
C SER A 26 6.31 -7.50 -14.19
N ILE A 27 5.55 -8.46 -14.73
CA ILE A 27 4.15 -8.25 -15.15
C ILE A 27 3.29 -7.85 -13.95
N HIS A 28 3.46 -8.54 -12.80
CA HIS A 28 2.78 -8.16 -11.57
C HIS A 28 3.11 -6.73 -11.13
N LEU A 29 4.38 -6.33 -11.20
CA LEU A 29 4.83 -5.00 -10.82
C LEU A 29 4.31 -3.90 -11.76
N VAL A 30 4.31 -4.15 -13.08
CA VAL A 30 3.68 -3.25 -14.07
C VAL A 30 2.18 -3.12 -13.76
N GLY A 31 1.51 -4.22 -13.41
CA GLY A 31 0.10 -4.18 -12.99
C GLY A 31 -0.13 -3.36 -11.73
N VAL A 32 0.80 -3.38 -10.77
CA VAL A 32 0.76 -2.50 -9.59
C VAL A 32 0.87 -1.05 -10.02
N ILE A 33 1.83 -0.70 -10.88
CA ILE A 33 1.99 0.69 -11.38
C ILE A 33 0.72 1.16 -12.09
N ALA A 34 0.13 0.33 -12.96
CA ALA A 34 -1.12 0.65 -13.63
C ALA A 34 -2.28 0.86 -12.62
N ALA A 35 -2.38 0.01 -11.59
CA ALA A 35 -3.37 0.17 -10.53
C ALA A 35 -3.19 1.45 -9.72
N LEU A 36 -1.94 1.86 -9.46
CA LEU A 36 -1.62 3.14 -8.81
C LEU A 36 -2.14 4.32 -9.65
N ILE A 37 -1.89 4.30 -10.97
CA ILE A 37 -2.36 5.36 -11.87
C ILE A 37 -3.89 5.43 -11.86
N VAL A 38 -4.57 4.28 -11.98
CA VAL A 38 -6.04 4.21 -11.91
C VAL A 38 -6.56 4.78 -10.59
N ALA A 39 -5.98 4.39 -9.45
CA ALA A 39 -6.34 4.93 -8.15
C ALA A 39 -6.14 6.46 -8.08
N GLY A 40 -5.00 6.96 -8.56
CA GLY A 40 -4.69 8.40 -8.59
C GLY A 40 -5.65 9.23 -9.43
N VAL A 41 -6.25 8.65 -10.46
CA VAL A 41 -7.25 9.34 -11.30
C VAL A 41 -8.62 9.35 -10.62
N PHE A 42 -9.03 8.25 -9.98
CA PHE A 42 -10.42 8.05 -9.54
C PHE A 42 -10.68 8.22 -8.03
N TYR A 43 -9.67 8.43 -7.18
CA TYR A 43 -9.89 8.49 -5.73
C TYR A 43 -10.71 9.68 -5.26
N ARG A 44 -10.60 10.86 -5.90
CA ARG A 44 -11.25 12.09 -5.40
C ARG A 44 -12.79 12.02 -5.41
N PRO A 45 -13.46 11.61 -6.51
CA PRO A 45 -14.91 11.43 -6.51
C PRO A 45 -15.40 10.42 -5.47
N LEU A 46 -14.65 9.33 -5.28
CA LEU A 46 -15.00 8.30 -4.30
C LEU A 46 -14.82 8.80 -2.86
N ALA A 47 -13.73 9.52 -2.57
CA ALA A 47 -13.48 10.13 -1.27
C ALA A 47 -14.61 11.09 -0.85
N LYS A 48 -15.08 11.94 -1.77
CA LYS A 48 -16.23 12.83 -1.53
C LYS A 48 -17.51 12.05 -1.21
N SER A 49 -17.70 10.89 -1.84
CA SER A 49 -18.85 10.03 -1.55
C SER A 49 -18.75 9.44 -0.14
N PHE A 50 -17.55 9.06 0.32
CA PHE A 50 -17.36 8.57 1.70
C PHE A 50 -17.56 9.64 2.76
N GLU A 51 -17.14 10.89 2.51
CA GLU A 51 -17.38 12.03 3.41
C GLU A 51 -18.89 12.20 3.71
N MET A 52 -19.77 11.89 2.76
CA MET A 52 -21.22 11.99 2.92
C MET A 52 -21.85 10.75 3.55
N LEU A 53 -21.23 9.57 3.44
CA LEU A 53 -21.83 8.28 3.81
C LEU A 53 -21.37 7.77 5.17
N ILE A 54 -20.11 8.00 5.54
CA ILE A 54 -19.49 7.39 6.72
C ILE A 54 -18.86 8.51 7.54
N PRO A 55 -19.45 8.96 8.64
CA PRO A 55 -18.87 10.03 9.45
C PRO A 55 -17.55 9.57 10.09
N TYR A 56 -16.51 10.39 9.98
CA TYR A 56 -15.22 10.14 10.61
C TYR A 56 -15.38 10.32 12.13
N PRO A 57 -14.85 9.41 12.98
CA PRO A 57 -15.09 9.46 14.43
C PRO A 57 -14.51 10.70 15.12
N GLY A 58 -13.67 11.45 14.41
CA GLY A 58 -12.87 12.55 14.96
C GLY A 58 -11.72 12.04 15.81
N VAL A 59 -10.69 12.87 15.97
CA VAL A 59 -9.58 12.59 16.90
C VAL A 59 -9.94 13.22 18.24
N SER A 60 -10.16 12.40 19.28
CA SER A 60 -10.43 12.89 20.63
C SER A 60 -9.20 13.57 21.23
N GLY A 61 -9.41 14.59 22.07
CA GLY A 61 -8.31 15.27 22.78
C GLY A 61 -7.45 14.29 23.58
N GLY A 62 -6.16 14.20 23.24
CA GLY A 62 -5.18 13.27 23.85
C GLY A 62 -4.81 12.07 22.98
N MET A 63 -5.48 11.84 21.86
CA MET A 63 -5.12 10.79 20.91
C MET A 63 -4.06 11.30 19.93
N ALA A 64 -2.87 10.70 19.96
CA ALA A 64 -1.82 10.96 18.97
C ALA A 64 -1.93 9.90 17.85
N LEU A 65 -2.22 10.35 16.63
CA LEU A 65 -2.12 9.49 15.46
C LEU A 65 -0.64 9.22 15.14
N ILE A 66 -0.39 8.14 14.40
CA ILE A 66 0.96 7.67 14.07
C ILE A 66 1.62 8.58 13.02
N ILE A 67 0.79 9.23 12.21
CA ILE A 67 1.21 10.19 11.17
C ILE A 67 1.14 11.60 11.78
N PRO A 68 2.09 12.50 11.45
CA PRO A 68 2.01 13.91 11.85
C PRO A 68 0.72 14.56 11.35
N THR A 69 -0.06 15.15 12.27
CA THR A 69 -1.38 15.74 11.96
C THR A 69 -1.39 17.27 12.00
N GLU A 70 -0.25 17.91 12.29
CA GLU A 70 -0.18 19.37 12.42
C GLU A 70 -0.59 20.06 11.11
N GLY A 71 -1.59 20.95 11.21
CA GLY A 71 -2.13 21.67 10.06
C GLY A 71 -2.87 20.80 9.04
N MET A 72 -3.16 19.53 9.32
CA MET A 72 -3.83 18.62 8.39
C MET A 72 -5.35 18.62 8.57
N ASP A 73 -6.10 18.62 7.46
CA ASP A 73 -7.53 18.25 7.43
C ASP A 73 -7.61 16.72 7.54
N ILE A 74 -7.58 16.23 8.78
CA ILE A 74 -7.46 14.79 9.11
C ILE A 74 -8.61 14.01 8.47
N ASP A 75 -9.84 14.51 8.63
CA ASP A 75 -11.06 13.85 8.17
C ASP A 75 -11.03 13.65 6.65
N ARG A 76 -10.79 14.73 5.89
CA ARG A 76 -10.73 14.63 4.42
C ARG A 76 -9.53 13.85 3.93
N THR A 77 -8.41 13.94 4.64
CA THR A 77 -7.22 13.17 4.32
C THR A 77 -7.50 11.66 4.49
N PHE A 78 -8.14 11.25 5.58
CA PHE A 78 -8.56 9.87 5.79
C PHE A 78 -9.40 9.34 4.62
N TYR A 79 -10.45 10.07 4.21
CA TYR A 79 -11.29 9.63 3.09
C TYR A 79 -10.53 9.53 1.77
N ARG A 80 -9.57 10.43 1.52
CA ARG A 80 -8.72 10.38 0.32
C ARG A 80 -7.82 9.15 0.31
N ILE A 81 -7.12 8.87 1.40
CA ILE A 81 -6.27 7.68 1.49
C ILE A 81 -7.13 6.42 1.39
N PHE A 82 -8.22 6.35 2.15
CA PHE A 82 -9.11 5.19 2.12
C PHE A 82 -9.67 4.91 0.72
N ALA A 83 -10.18 5.93 0.03
CA ALA A 83 -10.67 5.80 -1.34
C ALA A 83 -9.58 5.37 -2.32
N TYR A 84 -8.39 5.97 -2.20
CA TYR A 84 -7.24 5.62 -3.05
C TYR A 84 -6.88 4.15 -2.89
N VAL A 85 -6.70 3.68 -1.64
CA VAL A 85 -6.31 2.30 -1.35
C VAL A 85 -7.39 1.31 -1.80
N LEU A 86 -8.67 1.64 -1.60
CA LEU A 86 -9.76 0.80 -2.06
C LEU A 86 -9.76 0.61 -3.58
N ILE A 87 -9.64 1.72 -4.34
CA ILE A 87 -9.58 1.65 -5.81
C ILE A 87 -8.31 0.90 -6.25
N PHE A 88 -7.17 1.16 -5.61
CA PHE A 88 -5.93 0.47 -5.91
C PHE A 88 -6.07 -1.06 -5.76
N ILE A 89 -6.66 -1.54 -4.67
CA ILE A 89 -6.87 -2.97 -4.43
C ILE A 89 -7.78 -3.55 -5.53
N VAL A 90 -8.91 -2.91 -5.83
CA VAL A 90 -9.85 -3.37 -6.87
C VAL A 90 -9.18 -3.38 -8.25
N ALA A 91 -8.54 -2.28 -8.64
CA ALA A 91 -7.85 -2.16 -9.91
C ALA A 91 -6.72 -3.18 -10.04
N LYS A 92 -5.92 -3.37 -8.99
CA LYS A 92 -4.85 -4.38 -8.94
C LYS A 92 -5.40 -5.78 -9.19
N VAL A 93 -6.49 -6.15 -8.51
CA VAL A 93 -7.13 -7.47 -8.69
C VAL A 93 -7.61 -7.63 -10.13
N VAL A 94 -8.33 -6.66 -10.67
CA VAL A 94 -8.82 -6.70 -12.06
C VAL A 94 -7.68 -6.83 -13.06
N ILE A 95 -6.64 -5.99 -12.93
CA ILE A 95 -5.47 -6.02 -13.83
C ILE A 95 -4.72 -7.34 -13.70
N GLN A 96 -4.57 -7.90 -12.49
CA GLN A 96 -3.88 -9.18 -12.30
C GLN A 96 -4.68 -10.37 -12.87
N VAL A 97 -6.00 -10.33 -12.78
CA VAL A 97 -6.87 -11.32 -13.44
C VAL A 97 -6.67 -11.26 -14.96
N ILE A 98 -6.70 -10.06 -15.54
CA ILE A 98 -6.47 -9.87 -16.98
C ILE A 98 -5.06 -10.33 -17.37
N ALA A 99 -4.02 -9.90 -16.65
CA ALA A 99 -2.64 -10.26 -16.92
C ALA A 99 -2.38 -11.77 -16.83
N SER A 100 -3.08 -12.47 -15.92
CA SER A 100 -2.96 -13.92 -15.77
C SER A 100 -3.38 -14.69 -17.02
N ALA A 101 -4.30 -14.14 -17.83
CA ALA A 101 -4.70 -14.73 -19.09
C ALA A 101 -3.55 -14.78 -20.12
N PHE A 102 -2.59 -13.86 -20.03
CA PHE A 102 -1.47 -13.72 -20.95
C PHE A 102 -0.19 -14.45 -20.50
N ASN A 103 -0.13 -14.96 -19.26
CA ASN A 103 1.07 -15.58 -18.69
C ASN A 103 1.54 -16.86 -19.40
N LYS A 104 0.69 -17.52 -20.20
CA LYS A 104 1.05 -18.78 -20.90
C LYS A 104 2.17 -18.62 -21.93
N TYR A 105 2.42 -17.40 -22.42
CA TYR A 105 3.35 -17.14 -23.51
C TYR A 105 4.75 -16.68 -23.04
N ALA A 106 4.96 -16.63 -21.73
CA ALA A 106 6.11 -16.00 -21.11
C ALA A 106 7.19 -17.03 -20.72
N TYR A 107 7.93 -17.57 -21.70
CA TYR A 107 9.13 -18.38 -21.45
C TYR A 107 10.40 -17.63 -21.88
N LEU A 108 11.16 -17.13 -20.91
CA LEU A 108 12.52 -16.63 -21.14
C LEU A 108 13.52 -17.55 -20.43
N PRO A 109 14.48 -18.16 -21.15
CA PRO A 109 15.56 -18.93 -20.54
C PRO A 109 16.60 -17.98 -19.92
N LEU A 110 16.28 -17.44 -18.74
CA LEU A 110 17.22 -16.67 -17.92
C LEU A 110 18.09 -17.59 -17.06
N PHE A 111 19.28 -17.11 -16.68
CA PHE A 111 20.14 -17.80 -15.70
C PHE A 111 19.36 -18.13 -14.42
N LYS A 112 19.20 -19.43 -14.15
CA LYS A 112 18.24 -19.99 -13.18
C LYS A 112 18.31 -19.37 -11.77
N ASN A 113 19.50 -18.97 -11.32
CA ASN A 113 19.70 -18.38 -9.99
C ASN A 113 19.30 -16.89 -9.97
N TRP A 114 19.75 -16.11 -10.94
CA TRP A 114 19.40 -14.67 -11.05
C TRP A 114 17.90 -14.46 -11.26
N ASN A 115 17.26 -15.31 -12.06
CA ASN A 115 15.80 -15.25 -12.28
C ASN A 115 15.01 -15.35 -10.96
N ARG A 116 15.45 -16.22 -10.04
CA ARG A 116 14.80 -16.42 -8.73
C ARG A 116 15.06 -15.25 -7.79
N ILE A 117 16.31 -14.78 -7.71
CA ILE A 117 16.70 -13.70 -6.81
C ILE A 117 15.98 -12.40 -7.18
N ILE A 118 16.00 -12.03 -8.48
CA ILE A 118 15.33 -10.79 -8.91
C ILE A 118 13.81 -10.93 -8.75
N GLY A 119 13.23 -12.09 -9.07
CA GLY A 119 11.82 -12.37 -8.79
C GLY A 119 11.47 -12.18 -7.31
N ALA A 120 12.33 -12.63 -6.38
CA ALA A 120 12.13 -12.43 -4.94
C ALA A 120 12.11 -10.93 -4.58
N LEU A 121 13.11 -10.17 -5.04
CA LEU A 121 13.23 -8.74 -4.76
C LEU A 121 12.04 -7.95 -5.30
N LEU A 122 11.62 -8.22 -6.53
CA LEU A 122 10.46 -7.54 -7.13
C LEU A 122 9.15 -7.86 -6.41
N ALA A 123 9.01 -9.08 -5.87
CA ALA A 123 7.83 -9.45 -5.07
C ALA A 123 7.83 -8.78 -3.70
N MET A 124 8.99 -8.63 -3.07
CA MET A 124 9.11 -7.84 -1.85
C MET A 124 8.76 -6.38 -2.10
N ILE A 125 9.19 -5.79 -3.21
CA ILE A 125 8.82 -4.42 -3.60
C ILE A 125 7.31 -4.30 -3.81
N GLU A 126 6.69 -5.22 -4.58
CA GLU A 126 5.23 -5.24 -4.76
C GLU A 126 4.49 -5.25 -3.42
N VAL A 127 4.87 -6.15 -2.51
CA VAL A 127 4.20 -6.29 -1.22
C VAL A 127 4.50 -5.13 -0.29
N TYR A 128 5.70 -4.55 -0.34
CA TYR A 128 6.05 -3.35 0.41
C TYR A 128 5.16 -2.16 0.02
N ILE A 129 4.89 -1.95 -1.29
CA ILE A 129 3.96 -0.92 -1.77
C ILE A 129 2.57 -1.12 -1.17
N VAL A 130 2.06 -2.37 -1.17
CA VAL A 130 0.75 -2.69 -0.61
C VAL A 130 0.72 -2.46 0.91
N LEU A 131 1.77 -2.88 1.62
CA LEU A 131 1.89 -2.67 3.06
C LEU A 131 1.92 -1.18 3.41
N TYR A 132 2.70 -0.37 2.67
CA TYR A 132 2.72 1.08 2.84
C TYR A 132 1.32 1.67 2.77
N MET A 133 0.54 1.31 1.74
CA MET A 133 -0.82 1.81 1.57
C MET A 133 -1.77 1.40 2.68
N VAL A 134 -1.78 0.11 3.03
CA VAL A 134 -2.68 -0.41 4.07
C VAL A 134 -2.32 0.19 5.43
N LEU A 135 -1.02 0.28 5.76
CA LEU A 135 -0.58 0.85 7.02
C LEU A 135 -0.90 2.35 7.13
N ASN A 136 -0.82 3.12 6.04
CA ASN A 136 -1.24 4.52 6.05
C ASN A 136 -2.74 4.69 6.34
N VAL A 137 -3.61 3.83 5.78
CA VAL A 137 -5.04 3.82 6.12
C VAL A 137 -5.23 3.51 7.62
N LEU A 138 -4.56 2.47 8.11
CA LEU A 138 -4.68 2.05 9.52
C LEU A 138 -4.15 3.10 10.49
N ALA A 139 -3.07 3.79 10.13
CA ALA A 139 -2.43 4.84 10.92
C ALA A 139 -3.31 6.09 11.09
N MET A 140 -4.28 6.29 10.20
CA MET A 140 -5.27 7.37 10.28
C MET A 140 -6.56 6.96 10.98
N LEU A 141 -6.73 5.71 11.43
CA LEU A 141 -7.92 5.33 12.17
C LEU A 141 -7.82 5.85 13.61
N PRO A 142 -8.77 6.68 14.09
CA PRO A 142 -8.77 7.21 15.45
C PRO A 142 -9.33 6.17 16.43
N LEU A 143 -8.68 5.01 16.48
CA LEU A 143 -9.05 3.88 17.33
C LEU A 143 -7.89 3.57 18.25
N GLN A 144 -8.04 3.84 19.56
CA GLN A 144 -6.97 3.62 20.55
C GLN A 144 -6.42 2.19 20.47
N SER A 145 -7.29 1.19 20.31
CA SER A 145 -6.90 -0.21 20.18
C SER A 145 -6.07 -0.53 18.93
N MET A 146 -6.18 0.28 17.86
CA MET A 146 -5.30 0.18 16.69
C MET A 146 -4.00 0.93 16.92
N ILE A 147 -4.06 2.15 17.47
CA ILE A 147 -2.88 2.97 17.78
C ILE A 147 -1.93 2.20 18.71
N ASP A 148 -2.43 1.65 19.82
CA ASP A 148 -1.64 0.88 20.79
C ASP A 148 -0.92 -0.33 20.15
N ARG A 149 -1.50 -0.91 19.09
CA ARG A 149 -0.91 -2.07 18.38
C ARG A 149 0.17 -1.67 17.39
N LEU A 150 0.15 -0.42 16.93
CA LEU A 150 0.99 0.09 15.86
C LEU A 150 2.13 0.99 16.37
N ASP A 151 1.89 1.77 17.44
CA ASP A 151 2.82 2.79 17.97
C ASP A 151 4.18 2.21 18.42
N GLY A 152 4.18 0.98 18.94
CA GLY A 152 5.42 0.28 19.33
C GLY A 152 6.14 -0.48 18.21
N SER A 153 5.68 -0.40 16.96
CA SER A 153 6.22 -1.21 15.86
C SER A 153 7.32 -0.48 15.09
N LEU A 154 8.50 -1.08 15.07
CA LEU A 154 9.65 -0.59 14.29
C LEU A 154 9.33 -0.56 12.79
N PHE A 155 8.70 -1.61 12.26
CA PHE A 155 8.38 -1.65 10.83
C PHE A 155 7.25 -0.71 10.45
N VAL A 156 6.22 -0.52 11.29
CA VAL A 156 5.16 0.46 11.02
C VAL A 156 5.75 1.86 10.99
N SER A 157 6.51 2.26 12.02
CA SER A 157 7.16 3.58 12.05
C SER A 157 8.12 3.78 10.88
N PHE A 158 8.89 2.75 10.50
CA PHE A 158 9.78 2.82 9.35
C PHE A 158 9.01 2.96 8.02
N ILE A 159 7.99 2.13 7.80
CA ILE A 159 7.22 2.14 6.55
C ILE A 159 6.40 3.42 6.41
N VAL A 160 5.70 3.85 7.45
CA VAL A 160 4.81 5.01 7.38
C VAL A 160 5.60 6.31 7.38
N ASN A 161 6.59 6.46 8.27
CA ASN A 161 7.25 7.76 8.50
C ASN A 161 8.62 7.91 7.82
N HIS A 162 9.25 6.82 7.36
CA HIS A 162 10.63 6.85 6.82
C HIS A 162 10.74 6.26 5.42
N SER A 163 9.68 6.37 4.61
CA SER A 163 9.66 5.90 3.21
C SER A 163 9.80 7.07 2.23
N PRO A 164 11.01 7.62 1.99
CA PRO A 164 11.19 8.90 1.30
C PRO A 164 10.60 8.97 -0.11
N ILE A 165 10.68 7.87 -0.88
CA ILE A 165 10.10 7.81 -2.23
C ILE A 165 8.58 7.87 -2.17
N PHE A 166 7.98 7.14 -1.22
CA PHE A 166 6.54 7.06 -1.07
C PHE A 166 5.97 8.36 -0.50
N SER A 167 6.64 8.94 0.50
CA SER A 167 6.28 10.24 1.06
C SER A 167 6.22 11.31 -0.03
N MET A 168 7.23 11.38 -0.90
CA MET A 168 7.26 12.35 -2.01
C MET A 168 6.11 12.17 -3.01
N ILE A 169 5.74 10.93 -3.34
CA ILE A 169 4.71 10.65 -4.34
C ILE A 169 3.31 10.83 -3.74
N PHE A 170 3.05 10.21 -2.59
CA PHE A 170 1.69 10.03 -2.11
C PHE A 170 1.22 11.14 -1.16
N GLU A 171 2.09 11.66 -0.29
CA GLU A 171 1.70 12.74 0.64
C GLU A 171 1.19 13.96 -0.13
N ASN A 172 1.87 14.33 -1.22
CA ASN A 172 1.45 15.40 -2.12
C ASN A 172 0.10 15.15 -2.82
N MET A 173 -0.31 13.89 -2.96
CA MET A 173 -1.57 13.53 -3.61
C MET A 173 -2.75 13.49 -2.64
N TRP A 174 -2.54 12.95 -1.44
CA TRP A 174 -3.63 12.65 -0.52
C TRP A 174 -3.70 13.52 0.73
N TYR A 175 -2.60 14.12 1.20
CA TYR A 175 -2.61 14.96 2.39
C TYR A 175 -3.21 16.33 2.03
N LEU A 176 -4.10 16.79 2.90
CA LEU A 176 -4.69 18.11 2.82
C LEU A 176 -4.23 18.89 4.04
N TYR A 177 -3.57 20.02 3.78
CA TYR A 177 -3.24 20.98 4.82
C TYR A 177 -4.28 22.12 4.81
N ILE A 178 -4.63 22.61 5.99
CA ILE A 178 -5.57 23.71 6.26
C ILE A 178 -4.84 25.05 6.22
#